data_AF-A0A949FRW7-F1
#
_entry.id   AF-A0A949FRW7-F1
#
_cell.length_a   1.000
_cell.length_b   1.000
_cell.length_c   1.000
_cell.angle_alpha   90.00
_cell.angle_beta   90.00
_cell.angle_gamma   90.00
#
_symmetry.space_group_name_H-M   'P 1'
#
loop_
_entity.id
_entity.type
_entity.pdbx_description
1 polymer ?
#
loop_
_entity_poly.entity_id
_entity_poly.type
_entity_poly.pdbx_seq_one_letter_code
_entity_poly.pdbx_strand_id
1 'polypeptide(L)'
;MQTPLAWLNTTTSLSKLGLGASGIGFATILMFMQIGFLNGLFDSAVQVLRLLDADLILISPARYTVPSEQRFDHALLDRLRSHPTVANIQPLYIDRALSEIRVMGHVSRSIRAIGVPPSANVFVSEEMNAKCQQLIAVNDVLVDRRSKEKYGFEKKDLNKLQSQIAELSGKQVRLRDWVDVGTDFVYDGTIILTDRGVEHF
;
A
#
# COMPACT_ATOMS: atom_id res chain seq x y z
N MET A 1 -18.59 2.62 59.34
CA MET A 1 -18.25 1.65 58.27
C MET A 1 -19.39 1.68 57.27
N GLN A 2 -19.15 2.12 56.04
CA GLN A 2 -20.18 2.10 55.00
C GLN A 2 -20.33 0.66 54.52
N THR A 3 -21.49 0.05 54.74
CA THR A 3 -21.81 -1.25 54.14
C THR A 3 -21.83 -1.07 52.62
N PRO A 4 -21.05 -1.85 51.85
CA PRO A 4 -20.98 -1.72 50.40
C PRO A 4 -22.23 -2.35 49.75
N LEU A 5 -23.36 -1.67 49.93
CA LEU A 5 -24.68 -2.11 49.49
C LEU A 5 -24.75 -2.35 47.99
N ALA A 6 -24.09 -1.51 47.17
CA ALA A 6 -24.08 -1.65 45.72
C ALA A 6 -23.43 -2.97 45.27
N TRP A 7 -22.26 -3.30 45.82
CA TRP A 7 -21.55 -4.54 45.50
C TRP A 7 -22.35 -5.77 45.91
N LEU A 8 -22.86 -5.78 47.15
CA LEU A 8 -23.68 -6.87 47.67
C LEU A 8 -24.96 -7.09 46.85
N ASN A 9 -25.60 -6.00 46.41
CA ASN A 9 -26.82 -6.07 45.60
C ASN A 9 -26.52 -6.66 44.20
N THR A 10 -25.37 -6.32 43.61
CA THR A 10 -24.95 -6.88 42.31
C THR A 10 -24.48 -8.34 42.40
N THR A 11 -23.81 -8.75 43.48
CA THR A 11 -23.32 -10.13 43.65
C THR A 11 -24.41 -11.12 44.09
N THR A 12 -25.58 -10.62 44.54
CA THR A 12 -26.71 -11.47 44.99
C THR A 12 -27.28 -12.32 43.84
N SER A 13 -27.17 -11.87 42.59
CA SER A 13 -27.61 -12.65 41.42
C SER A 13 -26.52 -12.71 40.34
N LEU A 14 -25.61 -13.66 40.51
CA LEU A 14 -24.46 -13.86 39.61
C LEU A 14 -24.87 -14.01 38.14
N SER A 15 -26.02 -14.64 37.84
CA SER A 15 -26.52 -14.78 36.47
C SER A 15 -26.92 -13.43 35.84
N LYS A 16 -27.57 -12.53 36.60
CA LYS A 16 -27.96 -11.21 36.09
C LYS A 16 -26.74 -10.30 35.94
N LEU A 17 -25.80 -10.37 36.89
CA LEU A 17 -24.51 -9.69 36.79
C LEU A 17 -23.73 -10.16 35.56
N GLY A 18 -23.63 -11.48 35.34
CA GLY A 18 -22.93 -12.04 34.19
C GLY A 18 -23.56 -11.66 32.85
N LEU A 19 -24.90 -11.64 32.77
CA LEU A 19 -25.62 -11.19 31.57
C LEU A 19 -25.41 -9.70 31.29
N GLY A 20 -25.53 -8.85 32.33
CA GLY A 20 -25.31 -7.41 32.20
C GLY A 20 -23.86 -7.06 31.85
N ALA A 21 -22.89 -7.69 32.51
CA ALA A 21 -21.47 -7.52 32.24
C ALA A 21 -21.10 -8.00 30.82
N SER A 22 -21.65 -9.14 30.38
CA SER A 22 -21.45 -9.63 29.01
C SER A 22 -22.04 -8.67 27.97
N GLY A 23 -23.21 -8.08 28.23
CA GLY A 23 -23.82 -7.10 27.32
C GLY A 23 -22.98 -5.83 27.16
N ILE A 24 -22.53 -5.25 28.27
CA ILE A 24 -21.67 -4.05 28.25
C ILE A 24 -20.29 -4.39 27.66
N GLY A 25 -19.72 -5.54 28.02
CA GLY A 25 -18.45 -6.02 27.49
C GLY A 25 -18.51 -6.24 25.98
N PHE A 26 -19.57 -6.86 25.48
CA PHE A 26 -19.80 -7.06 24.06
C PHE A 26 -19.92 -5.71 23.31
N ALA A 27 -20.71 -4.78 23.82
CA ALA A 27 -20.84 -3.44 23.24
C ALA A 27 -19.48 -2.71 23.19
N THR A 28 -18.69 -2.81 24.25
CA THR A 28 -17.35 -2.22 24.34
C THR A 28 -16.40 -2.83 23.30
N ILE A 29 -16.41 -4.15 23.13
CA ILE A 29 -15.62 -4.83 22.08
C ILE A 29 -16.04 -4.35 20.70
N LEU A 30 -17.35 -4.24 20.42
CA LEU A 30 -17.83 -3.74 19.14
C LEU A 30 -17.39 -2.30 18.86
N MET A 31 -17.44 -1.42 19.86
CA MET A 31 -16.95 -0.04 19.72
C MET A 31 -15.45 -0.01 19.41
N PHE A 32 -14.63 -0.78 20.14
CA PHE A 32 -13.20 -0.86 19.85
C PHE A 32 -12.90 -1.43 18.47
N MET A 33 -13.64 -2.46 18.05
CA MET A 33 -13.50 -3.05 16.71
C MET A 33 -13.83 -2.03 15.62
N GLN A 34 -14.92 -1.26 15.77
CA GLN A 34 -15.31 -0.21 14.82
C GLN A 34 -14.25 0.90 14.71
N ILE A 35 -13.75 1.39 15.85
CA ILE A 35 -12.67 2.40 15.88
C ILE A 35 -11.38 1.84 15.27
N GLY A 36 -11.05 0.58 15.57
CA GLY A 36 -9.89 -0.10 15.01
C GLY A 36 -9.97 -0.20 13.48
N PHE A 37 -11.13 -0.59 12.94
CA PHE A 37 -11.34 -0.62 11.50
C PHE A 37 -11.28 0.77 10.86
N LEU A 38 -11.86 1.79 11.50
CA LEU A 38 -11.80 3.17 11.03
C LEU A 38 -10.36 3.68 10.95
N ASN A 39 -9.56 3.47 12.00
CA ASN A 39 -8.16 3.87 12.02
C ASN A 39 -7.35 3.09 10.98
N GLY A 40 -7.56 1.79 10.87
CA GLY A 40 -6.92 0.96 9.84
C GLY A 40 -7.23 1.45 8.43
N LEU A 41 -8.47 1.89 8.17
CA LEU A 41 -8.88 2.45 6.88
C LEU A 41 -8.12 3.76 6.58
N PHE A 42 -8.01 4.66 7.56
CA PHE A 42 -7.28 5.91 7.40
C PHE A 42 -5.78 5.70 7.22
N ASP A 43 -5.15 4.85 8.03
CA ASP A 43 -3.73 4.54 7.92
C ASP A 43 -3.38 3.90 6.57
N SER A 44 -4.25 2.99 6.10
CA SER A 44 -4.12 2.36 4.78
C SER A 44 -4.20 3.36 3.64
N ALA A 45 -5.07 4.36 3.74
CA ALA A 45 -5.23 5.39 2.70
C ALA A 45 -3.95 6.24 2.51
N VAL A 46 -3.16 6.43 3.58
CA VAL A 46 -1.96 7.29 3.56
C VAL A 46 -0.65 6.51 3.57
N GLN A 47 -0.67 5.17 3.66
CA GLN A 47 0.53 4.34 3.83
C GLN A 47 1.58 4.60 2.75
N VAL A 48 1.19 4.59 1.47
CA VAL A 48 2.12 4.87 0.36
C VAL A 48 2.66 6.30 0.44
N LEU A 49 1.82 7.27 0.82
CA LEU A 49 2.22 8.67 0.93
C LEU A 49 3.28 8.87 2.01
N ARG A 50 3.21 8.13 3.12
CA ARG A 50 4.21 8.16 4.20
C ARG A 50 5.57 7.60 3.79
N LEU A 51 5.65 6.85 2.69
CA LEU A 51 6.93 6.33 2.17
C LEU A 51 7.63 7.34 1.25
N LEU A 52 6.92 8.36 0.77
CA LEU A 52 7.43 9.35 -0.17
C LEU A 52 8.19 10.44 0.56
N ASP A 53 9.35 10.84 0.01
CA ASP A 53 10.10 12.00 0.46
C ASP A 53 9.61 13.23 -0.31
N ALA A 54 8.54 13.85 0.20
CA ALA A 54 7.90 14.99 -0.46
C ALA A 54 7.26 15.97 0.54
N ASP A 55 7.55 17.26 0.35
CA ASP A 55 6.89 18.35 1.09
C ASP A 55 5.49 18.67 0.53
N LEU A 56 5.29 18.46 -0.77
CA LEU A 56 4.04 18.76 -1.47
C LEU A 56 3.68 17.63 -2.44
N ILE A 57 2.43 17.19 -2.37
CA ILE A 57 1.88 16.17 -3.26
C ILE A 57 0.77 16.79 -4.10
N LEU A 58 0.93 16.71 -5.42
CA LEU A 58 -0.06 17.16 -6.38
C LEU A 58 -0.90 15.99 -6.85
N ILE A 59 -2.22 16.15 -6.77
CA ILE A 59 -3.18 15.18 -7.29
C ILE A 59 -4.10 15.86 -8.29
N SER A 60 -4.46 15.15 -9.35
CA SER A 60 -5.45 15.65 -10.32
C SER A 60 -6.80 15.84 -9.62
N PRO A 61 -7.48 17.00 -9.77
CA PRO A 61 -8.80 17.23 -9.19
C PRO A 61 -9.87 16.31 -9.81
N ALA A 62 -9.63 15.80 -11.01
CA ALA A 62 -10.52 14.85 -11.69
C ALA A 62 -10.45 13.41 -11.13
N ARG A 63 -9.64 13.17 -10.09
CA ARG A 63 -9.51 11.87 -9.41
C ARG A 63 -10.70 11.53 -8.51
N TYR A 64 -11.76 12.34 -8.51
CA TYR A 64 -12.95 12.17 -7.67
C TYR A 64 -13.99 11.18 -8.22
N THR A 65 -13.88 10.75 -9.48
CA THR A 65 -14.81 9.78 -10.08
C THR A 65 -14.15 8.41 -10.28
N VAL A 66 -14.88 7.36 -9.89
CA VAL A 66 -14.43 5.95 -9.81
C VAL A 66 -13.74 5.39 -11.07
N PRO A 67 -14.02 5.82 -12.32
CA PRO A 67 -13.32 5.31 -13.50
C PRO A 67 -12.24 6.25 -14.08
N SER A 68 -11.91 7.37 -13.42
CA SER A 68 -11.04 8.41 -13.99
C SER A 68 -9.59 8.26 -13.53
N GLU A 69 -8.76 7.58 -14.30
CA GLU A 69 -7.29 7.74 -14.25
C GLU A 69 -6.86 8.98 -15.05
N GLN A 70 -7.45 10.14 -14.78
CA GLN A 70 -7.02 11.38 -15.44
C GLN A 70 -5.71 11.87 -14.83
N ARG A 71 -4.61 11.47 -15.46
CA ARG A 71 -3.27 12.04 -15.29
C ARG A 71 -3.32 13.54 -15.61
N PHE A 72 -2.50 14.35 -14.95
CA PHE A 72 -2.32 15.75 -15.31
C PHE A 72 -1.27 15.88 -16.43
N ASP A 73 -1.38 16.92 -17.25
CA ASP A 73 -0.44 17.20 -18.33
C ASP A 73 0.99 17.38 -17.78
N HIS A 74 1.96 16.73 -18.42
CA HIS A 74 3.38 16.87 -18.12
C HIS A 74 3.85 18.34 -18.22
N ALA A 75 3.21 19.16 -19.06
CA ALA A 75 3.49 20.58 -19.14
C ALA A 75 3.32 21.32 -17.80
N LEU A 76 2.44 20.84 -16.91
CA LEU A 76 2.30 21.38 -15.56
C LEU A 76 3.57 21.16 -14.73
N LEU A 77 4.21 19.99 -14.86
CA LEU A 77 5.45 19.69 -14.17
C LEU A 77 6.57 20.61 -14.64
N ASP A 78 6.68 20.87 -15.94
CA ASP A 78 7.69 21.78 -16.49
C ASP A 78 7.48 23.22 -16.03
N ARG A 79 6.23 23.67 -15.98
CA ARG A 79 5.91 24.99 -15.43
C ARG A 79 6.29 25.10 -13.96
N LEU A 80 6.00 24.08 -13.15
CA LEU A 80 6.33 24.09 -11.73
C LEU A 80 7.85 23.99 -11.50
N ARG A 81 8.59 23.25 -12.33
CA ARG A 81 10.06 23.21 -12.29
C ARG A 81 10.69 24.58 -12.51
N SER A 82 10.03 25.46 -13.27
CA SER A 82 10.52 26.83 -13.51
C SER A 82 10.34 27.77 -12.31
N HIS A 83 9.57 27.38 -11.29
CA HIS A 83 9.32 28.23 -10.14
C HIS A 83 10.54 28.24 -9.20
N PRO A 84 11.07 29.42 -8.81
CA PRO A 84 12.36 29.53 -8.11
C PRO A 84 12.41 28.85 -6.74
N THR A 85 11.27 28.65 -6.09
CA THR A 85 11.17 27.97 -4.78
C THR A 85 11.11 26.44 -4.90
N VAL A 86 10.95 25.90 -6.11
CA VAL A 86 10.84 24.45 -6.32
C VAL A 86 12.23 23.86 -6.51
N ALA A 87 12.67 23.04 -5.55
CA ALA A 87 13.97 22.38 -5.62
C ALA A 87 13.97 21.16 -6.56
N ASN A 88 12.90 20.35 -6.52
CA ASN A 88 12.81 19.11 -7.30
C ASN A 88 11.34 18.74 -7.55
N ILE A 89 11.07 18.05 -8.67
CA ILE A 89 9.75 17.51 -9.02
C ILE A 89 9.92 16.12 -9.63
N GLN A 90 9.24 15.15 -9.05
CA GLN A 90 9.25 13.76 -9.50
C GLN A 90 7.84 13.27 -9.85
N PRO A 91 7.62 12.75 -11.06
CA PRO A 91 6.36 12.10 -11.38
C PRO A 91 6.28 10.75 -10.65
N LEU A 92 5.11 10.45 -10.09
CA LEU A 92 4.81 9.17 -9.47
C LEU A 92 3.56 8.61 -10.12
N TYR A 93 3.67 7.41 -10.69
CA TYR A 93 2.54 6.71 -11.29
C TYR A 93 2.05 5.66 -10.32
N ILE A 94 0.75 5.62 -10.06
CA ILE A 94 0.13 4.59 -9.23
C ILE A 94 -1.06 4.07 -10.01
N ASP A 95 -0.88 2.91 -10.66
CA ASP A 95 -2.00 2.16 -11.21
C ASP A 95 -2.71 1.44 -10.06
N ARG A 96 -4.01 1.71 -9.99
CA ARG A 96 -4.89 1.24 -8.93
C ARG A 96 -5.89 0.19 -9.42
N ALA A 97 -6.08 -0.04 -10.71
CA ALA A 97 -7.25 -0.80 -11.14
C ALA A 97 -6.93 -1.93 -12.12
N LEU A 98 -5.89 -1.81 -12.93
CA LEU A 98 -5.76 -2.65 -14.13
C LEU A 98 -4.59 -3.63 -14.07
N SER A 99 -3.58 -3.34 -13.27
CA SER A 99 -2.41 -4.21 -13.11
C SER A 99 -2.77 -5.56 -12.48
N GLU A 100 -2.64 -6.63 -13.25
CA GLU A 100 -2.72 -8.00 -12.78
C GLU A 100 -1.36 -8.69 -12.85
N ILE A 101 -0.92 -9.29 -11.75
CA ILE A 101 0.29 -10.12 -11.73
C ILE A 101 -0.06 -11.60 -11.67
N ARG A 102 0.68 -12.39 -12.43
CA ARG A 102 0.66 -13.86 -12.37
C ARG A 102 2.08 -14.38 -12.26
N VAL A 103 2.37 -15.09 -11.18
CA VAL A 103 3.58 -15.92 -11.06
C VAL A 103 3.25 -17.32 -11.56
N MET A 104 4.15 -17.97 -12.31
CA MET A 104 3.94 -19.34 -12.80
C MET A 104 3.62 -20.30 -11.65
N GLY A 105 2.55 -21.08 -11.81
CA GLY A 105 2.00 -21.95 -10.76
C GLY A 105 0.97 -21.29 -9.83
N HIS A 106 0.72 -19.98 -9.99
CA HIS A 106 -0.24 -19.22 -9.19
C HIS A 106 -1.34 -18.58 -10.07
N VAL A 107 -2.44 -18.21 -9.43
CA VAL A 107 -3.60 -17.54 -10.07
C VAL A 107 -3.26 -16.05 -10.29
N SER A 108 -3.70 -15.49 -11.43
CA SER A 108 -3.59 -14.04 -11.70
C SER A 108 -4.35 -13.23 -10.65
N ARG A 109 -3.77 -12.14 -10.17
CA ARG A 109 -4.37 -11.27 -9.15
C ARG A 109 -4.04 -9.82 -9.40
N SER A 110 -5.01 -8.95 -9.13
CA SER A 110 -4.77 -7.51 -9.07
C SER A 110 -3.66 -7.19 -8.07
N ILE A 111 -2.75 -6.31 -8.48
CA ILE A 111 -1.62 -5.83 -7.67
C ILE A 111 -1.48 -4.33 -7.87
N ARG A 112 -1.03 -3.61 -6.82
CA ARG A 112 -0.67 -2.21 -6.98
C ARG A 112 0.64 -2.10 -7.74
N ALA A 113 0.64 -1.33 -8.82
CA ALA A 113 1.83 -1.03 -9.58
C ALA A 113 2.23 0.44 -9.39
N ILE A 114 3.47 0.67 -8.95
CA ILE A 114 4.03 2.01 -8.72
C ILE A 114 5.16 2.24 -9.73
N GLY A 115 5.01 3.28 -10.56
CA GLY A 115 6.03 3.72 -11.50
C GLY A 115 6.85 4.86 -10.94
N VAL A 116 8.16 4.68 -10.86
CA VAL A 116 9.11 5.70 -10.40
C VAL A 116 10.21 5.95 -11.44
N PRO A 117 10.73 7.19 -11.55
CA PRO A 117 11.93 7.45 -12.33
C PRO A 117 13.14 6.79 -11.63
N PRO A 118 13.89 5.89 -12.28
CA PRO A 118 15.00 5.18 -11.64
C PRO A 118 16.11 6.10 -11.13
N SER A 119 16.31 7.26 -11.76
CA SER A 119 17.33 8.24 -11.38
C SER A 119 16.91 9.15 -10.21
N ALA A 120 15.68 9.02 -9.71
CA ALA A 120 15.14 9.89 -8.69
C ALA A 120 15.07 9.20 -7.32
N ASN A 121 15.37 9.98 -6.28
CA ASN A 121 15.10 9.59 -4.90
C ASN A 121 13.68 10.06 -4.56
N VAL A 122 12.71 9.14 -4.63
CA VAL A 122 11.28 9.44 -4.43
C VAL A 122 10.84 9.03 -3.03
N PHE A 123 11.57 8.12 -2.40
CA PHE A 123 11.20 7.55 -1.11
C PHE A 123 12.09 8.04 0.02
N VAL A 124 11.56 8.04 1.25
CA VAL A 124 12.33 8.40 2.46
C VAL A 124 13.46 7.38 2.71
N SER A 125 13.29 6.13 2.30
CA SER A 125 14.29 5.08 2.46
C SER A 125 15.35 5.12 1.36
N GLU A 126 16.59 5.40 1.72
CA GLU A 126 17.75 5.35 0.81
C GLU A 126 17.95 3.96 0.20
N GLU A 127 17.73 2.88 0.99
CA GLU A 127 17.82 1.50 0.49
C GLU A 127 16.81 1.23 -0.62
N MET A 128 15.58 1.71 -0.45
CA MET A 128 14.53 1.53 -1.45
C MET A 128 14.84 2.32 -2.73
N ASN A 129 15.36 3.55 -2.60
CA ASN A 129 15.82 4.33 -3.76
C ASN A 129 16.99 3.65 -4.48
N ALA A 130 17.97 3.10 -3.74
CA ALA A 130 19.11 2.39 -4.33
C ALA A 130 18.66 1.15 -5.12
N LYS A 131 17.61 0.45 -4.68
CA LYS A 131 17.00 -0.65 -5.44
C LYS A 131 16.23 -0.16 -6.67
N CYS A 132 15.53 0.97 -6.57
CA CYS A 132 14.85 1.58 -7.72
C CYS A 132 15.85 1.99 -8.82
N GLN A 133 17.04 2.46 -8.46
CA GLN A 133 18.12 2.77 -9.41
C GLN A 133 18.62 1.55 -10.20
N GLN A 134 18.34 0.32 -9.74
CA GLN A 134 18.70 -0.91 -10.45
C GLN A 134 17.68 -1.31 -11.53
N LEU A 135 16.53 -0.62 -11.60
CA LEU A 135 15.51 -0.83 -12.62
C LEU A 135 15.95 -0.19 -13.94
N ILE A 136 16.72 -0.94 -14.73
CA ILE A 136 17.29 -0.45 -15.99
C ILE A 136 16.32 -0.69 -17.15
N ALA A 137 15.69 -1.86 -17.20
CA ALA A 137 14.77 -2.19 -18.28
C ALA A 137 13.31 -1.92 -17.93
N VAL A 138 12.51 -1.70 -18.98
CA VAL A 138 11.07 -1.40 -18.88
C VAL A 138 10.28 -2.53 -18.18
N ASN A 139 10.75 -3.78 -18.31
CA ASN A 139 10.12 -4.95 -17.72
C ASN A 139 10.74 -5.39 -16.38
N ASP A 140 11.69 -4.62 -15.84
CA ASP A 140 12.26 -4.88 -14.53
C ASP A 140 11.29 -4.42 -13.44
N VAL A 141 11.11 -5.27 -12.43
CA VAL A 141 10.14 -5.06 -11.36
C VAL A 141 10.77 -5.39 -10.01
N LEU A 142 10.58 -4.51 -9.03
CA LEU A 142 10.79 -4.80 -7.62
C LEU A 142 9.49 -5.28 -7.00
N VAL A 143 9.59 -6.26 -6.10
CA VAL A 143 8.44 -6.89 -5.47
C VAL A 143 8.39 -6.52 -4.00
N ASP A 144 7.21 -6.13 -3.50
CA ASP A 144 7.04 -5.92 -2.08
C ASP A 144 7.13 -7.25 -1.32
N ARG A 145 8.13 -7.38 -0.43
CA ARG A 145 8.37 -8.57 0.39
C ARG A 145 7.17 -8.89 1.30
N ARG A 146 6.43 -7.86 1.68
CA ARG A 146 5.25 -7.93 2.55
C ARG A 146 3.96 -8.28 1.79
N SER A 147 4.02 -8.42 0.47
CA SER A 147 2.89 -8.93 -0.33
C SER A 147 2.41 -10.29 0.20
N LYS A 148 1.11 -10.54 0.19
CA LYS A 148 0.54 -11.82 0.69
C LYS A 148 1.09 -13.02 -0.08
N GLU A 149 1.21 -14.16 0.60
CA GLU A 149 1.76 -15.40 0.00
C GLU A 149 0.98 -15.90 -1.22
N LYS A 150 -0.31 -15.52 -1.32
CA LYS A 150 -1.20 -15.88 -2.43
C LYS A 150 -0.71 -15.43 -3.82
N TYR A 151 0.25 -14.51 -3.89
CA TYR A 151 0.89 -14.05 -5.14
C TYR A 151 2.01 -14.99 -5.62
N GLY A 152 2.58 -15.80 -4.73
CA GLY A 152 3.62 -16.77 -5.09
C GLY A 152 5.04 -16.21 -5.20
N PHE A 153 5.28 -14.95 -4.81
CA PHE A 153 6.63 -14.39 -4.77
C PHE A 153 7.49 -15.09 -3.73
N GLU A 154 8.71 -15.45 -4.10
CA GLU A 154 9.72 -15.91 -3.16
C GLU A 154 10.15 -14.78 -2.21
N LYS A 155 10.29 -15.07 -0.92
CA LYS A 155 10.52 -14.06 0.13
C LYS A 155 11.84 -14.21 0.88
N LYS A 156 12.55 -15.33 0.66
CA LYS A 156 13.74 -15.70 1.42
C LYS A 156 15.00 -15.74 0.57
N ASP A 157 14.89 -16.20 -0.67
CA ASP A 157 16.03 -16.42 -1.55
C ASP A 157 15.90 -15.58 -2.82
N LEU A 158 16.86 -14.66 -3.00
CA LEU A 158 16.83 -13.69 -4.09
C LEU A 158 17.08 -14.36 -5.44
N ASN A 159 17.92 -15.39 -5.48
CA ASN A 159 18.20 -16.11 -6.72
C ASN A 159 16.95 -16.84 -7.19
N LYS A 160 16.20 -17.41 -6.25
CA LYS A 160 14.91 -18.04 -6.54
C LYS A 160 13.89 -17.00 -7.03
N LEU A 161 13.76 -15.85 -6.36
CA LEU A 161 12.90 -14.75 -6.83
C LEU A 161 13.24 -14.36 -8.28
N GLN A 162 14.51 -14.09 -8.56
CA GLN A 162 14.98 -13.65 -9.87
C GLN A 162 14.79 -14.71 -10.97
N SER A 163 14.71 -15.99 -10.60
CA SER A 163 14.40 -17.09 -11.50
C SER A 163 12.90 -17.32 -11.74
N GLN A 164 12.01 -16.67 -10.96
CA GLN A 164 10.58 -16.85 -11.14
C GLN A 164 10.09 -16.22 -12.45
N ILE A 165 9.28 -16.97 -13.18
CA ILE A 165 8.58 -16.46 -14.35
C ILE A 165 7.30 -15.80 -13.86
N ALA A 166 7.19 -14.48 -14.10
CA ALA A 166 6.01 -13.70 -13.77
C ALA A 166 5.56 -12.86 -14.98
N GLU A 167 4.26 -12.62 -15.05
CA GLU A 167 3.61 -11.79 -16.04
C GLU A 167 2.85 -10.67 -15.35
N LEU A 168 3.03 -9.44 -15.81
CA LEU A 168 2.25 -8.27 -15.45
C LEU A 168 1.36 -7.91 -16.65
N SER A 169 0.04 -7.90 -16.45
CA SER A 169 -0.95 -7.60 -17.49
C SER A 169 -0.75 -8.43 -18.77
N GLY A 170 -0.39 -9.71 -18.61
CA GLY A 170 -0.15 -10.65 -19.71
C GLY A 170 1.20 -10.53 -20.42
N LYS A 171 2.11 -9.68 -19.92
CA LYS A 171 3.45 -9.49 -20.46
C LYS A 171 4.51 -9.92 -19.46
N GLN A 172 5.54 -10.63 -19.92
CA GLN A 172 6.58 -11.15 -19.03
C GLN A 172 7.41 -10.04 -18.38
N VAL A 173 7.61 -10.15 -17.07
CA VAL A 173 8.44 -9.23 -16.26
C VAL A 173 9.58 -9.97 -15.59
N ARG A 174 10.64 -9.21 -15.24
CA ARG A 174 11.81 -9.71 -14.51
C ARG A 174 11.80 -9.19 -13.10
N LEU A 175 11.69 -10.11 -12.14
CA LEU A 175 11.74 -9.77 -10.72
C LEU A 175 13.21 -9.53 -10.34
N ARG A 176 13.54 -8.32 -9.87
CA ARG A 176 14.94 -7.92 -9.62
C ARG A 176 15.34 -8.03 -8.16
N ASP A 177 14.53 -7.46 -7.27
CA ASP A 177 14.81 -7.42 -5.83
C ASP A 177 13.52 -7.15 -5.05
N TRP A 178 13.63 -7.16 -3.73
CA TRP A 178 12.55 -6.86 -2.81
C TRP A 178 12.58 -5.43 -2.30
N VAL A 179 11.39 -4.89 -2.08
CA VAL A 179 11.17 -3.64 -1.34
C VAL A 179 10.21 -3.88 -0.19
N ASP A 180 10.18 -2.97 0.79
CA ASP A 180 9.26 -3.04 1.91
C ASP A 180 8.26 -1.89 1.84
N VAL A 181 7.08 -2.17 1.27
CA VAL A 181 5.99 -1.20 1.13
C VAL A 181 4.83 -1.56 2.06
N GLY A 182 4.43 -2.83 2.05
CA GLY A 182 3.28 -3.34 2.79
C GLY A 182 1.97 -3.34 2.01
N THR A 183 1.00 -4.03 2.59
CA THR A 183 -0.37 -4.18 2.08
C THR A 183 -1.30 -3.14 2.70
N ASP A 184 -2.40 -2.84 2.01
CA ASP A 184 -3.47 -1.98 2.54
C ASP A 184 -4.86 -2.63 2.32
N PHE A 185 -5.95 -1.91 2.65
CA PHE A 185 -7.32 -2.42 2.48
C PHE A 185 -7.72 -2.75 1.05
N VAL A 186 -7.03 -2.19 0.05
CA VAL A 186 -7.36 -2.35 -1.37
C VAL A 186 -6.41 -3.35 -2.04
N TYR A 187 -5.13 -3.32 -1.70
CA TYR A 187 -4.09 -4.14 -2.33
C TYR A 187 -3.35 -5.01 -1.32
N ASP A 188 -3.34 -6.29 -1.65
CA ASP A 188 -2.63 -7.31 -0.89
C ASP A 188 -1.17 -7.51 -1.32
N GLY A 189 -0.69 -6.69 -2.27
CA GLY A 189 0.67 -6.71 -2.76
C GLY A 189 0.99 -5.45 -3.56
N THR A 190 2.28 -5.16 -3.67
CA THR A 190 2.80 -4.02 -4.43
C THR A 190 3.98 -4.44 -5.29
N ILE A 191 4.09 -3.85 -6.46
CA ILE A 191 5.29 -3.89 -7.29
C ILE A 191 5.73 -2.46 -7.61
N ILE A 192 7.03 -2.27 -7.75
CA ILE A 192 7.64 -1.03 -8.23
C ILE A 192 8.33 -1.30 -9.55
N LEU A 193 8.09 -0.46 -10.53
CA LEU A 193 8.70 -0.52 -11.84
C LEU A 193 9.11 0.88 -12.30
N THR A 194 9.74 0.97 -13.46
CA THR A 194 10.09 2.25 -14.06
C THR A 194 8.83 3.02 -14.46
N ASP A 195 8.89 4.34 -14.44
CA ASP A 195 7.88 5.24 -15.01
C ASP A 195 7.47 4.83 -16.44
N ARG A 196 8.45 4.51 -17.28
CA ARG A 196 8.23 4.00 -18.65
C ARG A 196 7.54 2.64 -18.70
N GLY A 197 7.78 1.80 -17.70
CA GLY A 197 7.11 0.50 -17.60
C GLY A 197 5.61 0.68 -17.36
N VAL A 198 5.18 1.67 -16.58
CA VAL A 198 3.74 1.89 -16.32
C VAL A 198 2.99 2.32 -17.57
N GLU A 199 3.65 2.94 -18.54
CA GLU A 199 3.05 3.21 -19.85
C GLU A 199 3.05 1.99 -20.77
N HIS A 200 3.89 1.00 -20.48
CA HIS A 200 4.04 -0.19 -21.28
C HIS A 200 3.04 -1.29 -20.93
N PHE A 201 2.58 -1.38 -19.68
CA PHE A 201 1.64 -2.41 -19.19
C PHE A 201 0.24 -1.84 -18.99
#